data_AF-A0A9E3RL74-F1
#
_entry.id   AF-A0A9E3RL74-F1
#
_cell.length_a   1.000
_cell.length_b   1.000
_cell.length_c   1.000
_cell.angle_alpha   90.00
_cell.angle_beta   90.00
_cell.angle_gamma   90.00
#
_symmetry.space_group_name_H-M   'P 1'
#
loop_
_entity.id
_entity.type
_entity.pdbx_description
1 polymer ?
#
loop_
_entity_poly.entity_id
_entity_poly.type
_entity_poly.pdbx_seq_one_letter_code
_entity_poly.pdbx_strand_id
1 'polypeptide(L)'
;MTVDELRGVIGEAIQTELQNHQTQKNKLHEEHIGKLLSQDEVAALLKVTKQTLIRWSKDGILPVVKIGRKVYYKESDVTALLTVK
;
A
#
# COMPACT_ATOMS: atom_id res chain seq x y z
N MET A 1 6.78 -19.42 41.55
CA MET A 1 7.62 -18.48 40.77
C MET A 1 9.04 -19.00 40.74
N THR A 2 9.26 -20.02 39.92
CA THR A 2 10.61 -20.43 39.54
C THR A 2 11.18 -19.42 38.56
N VAL A 3 12.50 -19.35 38.45
CA VAL A 3 13.20 -18.45 37.51
C VAL A 3 12.71 -18.67 36.06
N ASP A 4 12.27 -19.88 35.73
CA ASP A 4 11.68 -20.23 34.44
C ASP A 4 10.32 -19.57 34.19
N GLU A 5 9.44 -19.50 35.19
CA GLU A 5 8.15 -18.80 35.04
C GLU A 5 8.36 -17.31 34.77
N LEU A 6 9.33 -16.68 35.44
CA LEU A 6 9.65 -15.27 35.21
C LEU A 6 10.25 -15.02 33.83
N ARG A 7 11.13 -15.91 33.35
CA ARG A 7 11.69 -15.84 31.99
C ARG A 7 10.61 -16.01 30.93
N GLY A 8 9.63 -16.88 31.16
CA GLY A 8 8.48 -17.05 30.28
C GLY A 8 7.65 -15.77 30.15
N VAL A 9 7.26 -15.17 31.29
CA VAL A 9 6.45 -13.95 31.32
C VAL A 9 7.18 -12.76 30.66
N ILE A 10 8.47 -12.60 30.92
CA ILE A 10 9.27 -11.53 30.31
C ILE A 10 9.44 -11.79 28.80
N GLY A 11 9.68 -13.03 28.40
CA GLY A 11 9.80 -13.40 26.99
C GLY A 11 8.53 -13.11 26.21
N GLU A 12 7.37 -13.43 26.78
CA GLU A 12 6.05 -13.20 26.17
C GLU A 12 5.72 -11.71 26.06
N ALA A 13 6.05 -10.92 27.10
CA ALA A 13 5.89 -9.47 27.07
C ALA A 13 6.77 -8.82 25.98
N ILE A 14 8.04 -9.21 25.88
CA ILE A 14 8.96 -8.69 24.85
C ILE A 14 8.52 -9.12 23.45
N GLN A 15 8.10 -10.37 23.27
CA GLN A 15 7.59 -10.89 21.99
C GLN A 15 6.40 -10.04 21.50
N THR A 16 5.46 -9.76 22.39
CA THR A 16 4.25 -8.99 22.09
C THR A 16 4.59 -7.55 21.68
N GLU A 17 5.47 -6.89 22.42
CA GLU A 17 5.89 -5.51 22.12
C GLU A 17 6.68 -5.42 20.80
N LEU A 18 7.59 -6.36 20.54
CA LEU A 18 8.34 -6.41 19.28
C LEU A 18 7.43 -6.63 18.07
N GLN A 19 6.42 -7.49 18.22
CA GLN A 19 5.46 -7.79 17.16
C GLN A 19 4.60 -6.56 16.84
N ASN A 20 4.09 -5.86 17.86
CA ASN A 20 3.36 -4.59 17.69
C ASN A 20 4.20 -3.51 17.00
N HIS A 21 5.46 -3.34 17.38
CA HIS A 21 6.37 -2.37 16.75
C HIS A 21 6.65 -2.69 15.27
N GLN A 22 6.80 -3.98 14.92
CA GLN A 22 6.96 -4.40 13.53
C GLN A 22 5.70 -4.10 12.70
N THR A 23 4.51 -4.39 13.23
CA THR A 23 3.24 -4.11 12.54
C THR A 23 3.07 -2.61 12.26
N GLN A 24 3.37 -1.76 13.24
CA GLN A 24 3.29 -0.29 13.08
C GLN A 24 4.29 0.23 12.04
N LYS A 25 5.54 -0.27 12.08
CA LYS A 25 6.57 0.13 11.11
C LYS A 25 6.23 -0.31 9.68
N ASN A 26 5.69 -1.51 9.51
CA ASN A 26 5.26 -1.98 8.18
C ASN A 26 4.11 -1.14 7.62
N LYS A 27 3.13 -0.78 8.45
CA LYS A 27 2.02 0.10 8.04
C LYS A 27 2.53 1.48 7.59
N LEU A 28 3.46 2.07 8.36
CA LEU A 28 4.12 3.32 7.96
C LEU A 28 4.88 3.18 6.64
N HIS A 29 5.62 2.10 6.42
CA HIS A 29 6.33 1.88 5.16
C HIS A 29 5.38 1.71 3.97
N GLU A 30 4.24 1.05 4.15
CA GLU A 30 3.21 0.94 3.12
C GLU A 30 2.56 2.29 2.80
N GLU A 31 2.41 3.18 3.79
CA GLU A 31 1.89 4.54 3.59
C GLU A 31 2.91 5.46 2.90
N HIS A 32 4.21 5.31 3.20
CA HIS A 32 5.27 6.20 2.67
C HIS A 32 5.83 5.77 1.30
N ILE A 33 5.90 4.46 1.03
CA ILE A 33 6.23 3.93 -0.30
C ILE A 33 4.91 3.85 -1.06
N GLY A 34 4.35 5.00 -1.43
CA GLY A 34 3.02 5.09 -2.03
C GLY A 34 2.75 3.96 -3.01
N LYS A 35 1.72 3.16 -2.73
CA LYS A 35 1.47 1.90 -3.43
C LYS A 35 1.33 2.17 -4.93
N LEU A 36 2.11 1.45 -5.72
CA LEU A 36 2.03 1.47 -7.17
C LEU A 36 1.08 0.37 -7.62
N LEU A 37 -0.03 0.77 -8.20
CA LEU A 37 -1.03 -0.13 -8.75
C LEU A 37 -0.74 -0.37 -10.23
N SER A 38 -0.84 -1.62 -10.66
CA SER A 38 -0.79 -1.99 -12.07
C SER A 38 -2.01 -1.43 -12.81
N GLN A 39 -1.89 -1.25 -14.13
CA GLN A 39 -3.01 -0.84 -14.98
C GLN A 39 -4.26 -1.73 -14.83
N ASP A 40 -4.07 -3.03 -14.63
CA ASP A 40 -5.18 -3.98 -14.40
C ASP A 40 -5.87 -3.75 -13.04
N GLU A 41 -5.09 -3.47 -11.99
CA GLU A 41 -5.62 -3.19 -10.65
C GLU A 41 -6.41 -1.89 -10.63
N VAL A 42 -5.88 -0.83 -11.25
CA VAL A 42 -6.57 0.45 -11.36
C VAL A 42 -7.84 0.34 -12.19
N ALA A 43 -7.81 -0.42 -13.29
CA ALA A 43 -9.00 -0.65 -14.11
C ALA A 43 -10.10 -1.35 -13.33
N ALA A 44 -9.75 -2.35 -12.51
CA ALA A 44 -10.67 -3.05 -11.63
C ALA A 44 -11.23 -2.14 -10.52
N LEU A 45 -10.36 -1.34 -9.90
CA LEU A 45 -10.71 -0.44 -8.79
C LEU A 45 -11.66 0.66 -9.24
N LEU A 46 -11.36 1.32 -10.36
CA LEU A 46 -12.19 2.40 -10.91
C LEU A 46 -13.35 1.89 -11.78
N LYS A 47 -13.42 0.58 -12.05
CA LYS A 47 -14.38 -0.05 -12.98
C LYS A 47 -14.37 0.60 -14.37
N VAL A 48 -13.20 0.97 -14.85
CA VAL A 48 -13.00 1.56 -16.19
C VAL A 48 -12.23 0.63 -17.10
N THR A 49 -12.30 0.87 -18.41
CA THR A 49 -11.52 0.09 -19.37
C THR A 49 -10.06 0.58 -19.43
N LYS A 50 -9.15 -0.30 -19.87
CA LYS A 50 -7.73 0.05 -20.11
C LYS A 50 -7.58 1.23 -21.09
N GLN A 51 -8.50 1.34 -22.06
CA GLN A 51 -8.55 2.45 -23.02
C GLN A 51 -8.83 3.78 -22.32
N THR A 52 -9.74 3.80 -21.35
CA THR A 52 -10.02 4.99 -20.53
C THR A 52 -8.78 5.43 -19.75
N LEU A 53 -8.04 4.50 -19.15
CA LEU A 53 -6.79 4.82 -18.44
C LEU A 53 -5.72 5.40 -19.38
N ILE A 54 -5.56 4.85 -20.59
CA ILE A 54 -4.63 5.39 -21.59
C ILE A 54 -5.04 6.81 -21.99
N ARG A 55 -6.34 7.05 -22.16
CA ARG A 55 -6.86 8.39 -22.46
C ARG A 55 -6.56 9.36 -21.30
N TRP A 56 -6.85 8.99 -20.06
CA TRP A 56 -6.54 9.81 -18.89
C TRP A 56 -5.05 10.08 -18.71
N SER A 57 -4.20 9.12 -19.08
CA SER A 57 -2.75 9.32 -19.12
C SER A 57 -2.33 10.34 -20.18
N LYS A 58 -3.05 10.44 -21.32
CA LYS A 58 -2.80 11.46 -22.34
C LYS A 58 -3.38 12.83 -21.95
N ASP A 59 -4.56 12.84 -21.35
CA ASP A 59 -5.26 14.04 -20.87
C ASP A 59 -4.62 14.63 -19.61
N GLY A 60 -3.66 13.93 -18.98
CA GLY A 60 -2.99 14.38 -17.76
C GLY A 60 -3.82 14.26 -16.48
N ILE A 61 -4.98 13.60 -16.57
CA ILE A 61 -5.92 13.41 -15.44
C ILE A 61 -5.35 12.43 -14.42
N LEU A 62 -4.65 11.39 -14.89
CA LEU A 62 -4.03 10.39 -14.03
C LEU A 62 -2.55 10.22 -14.41
N PRO A 63 -1.60 10.73 -13.60
CA PRO A 63 -0.18 10.61 -13.85
C PRO A 63 0.26 9.14 -13.92
N VAL A 64 1.04 8.82 -14.95
CA VAL A 64 1.50 7.45 -15.21
C VAL A 64 2.96 7.28 -14.84
N VAL A 65 3.29 6.20 -14.13
CA VAL A 65 4.65 5.80 -13.80
C VAL A 65 5.03 4.61 -14.65
N LYS A 66 5.98 4.79 -15.57
CA LYS A 66 6.47 3.71 -16.44
C LYS A 66 7.69 3.05 -15.82
N ILE A 67 7.62 1.75 -15.57
CA ILE A 67 8.75 0.95 -15.08
C ILE A 67 9.01 -0.13 -16.12
N GLY A 68 10.02 0.10 -16.97
CA GLY A 68 10.32 -0.74 -18.12
C GLY A 68 9.16 -0.76 -19.13
N ARG A 69 8.60 -1.95 -19.38
CA ARG A 69 7.45 -2.16 -20.29
C ARG A 69 6.09 -2.04 -19.60
N LYS A 70 6.07 -1.97 -18.27
CA LYS A 70 4.84 -1.96 -17.47
C LYS A 70 4.49 -0.55 -17.05
N VAL A 71 3.18 -0.30 -17.01
CA VAL A 71 2.58 0.97 -16.62
C VAL A 71 1.96 0.81 -15.23
N TYR A 72 2.33 1.71 -14.34
CA TYR A 72 1.87 1.80 -12.97
C TYR A 72 1.24 3.16 -12.69
N TYR A 73 0.40 3.21 -11.67
CA TYR A 73 -0.25 4.41 -11.17
C TYR A 73 -0.08 4.48 -9.66
N LYS A 74 0.02 5.67 -9.11
CA LYS A 74 0.05 5.84 -7.65
C LYS A 74 -1.37 5.65 -7.11
N GLU A 75 -1.51 4.85 -6.06
CA GLU A 75 -2.77 4.69 -5.34
C GLU A 75 -3.33 6.06 -4.91
N SER A 76 -2.48 6.95 -4.41
CA SER A 76 -2.89 8.30 -3.98
C SER A 76 -3.62 9.08 -5.07
N ASP A 77 -3.14 9.01 -6.31
CA ASP A 77 -3.75 9.71 -7.45
C ASP A 77 -5.08 9.05 -7.85
N VAL A 78 -5.15 7.70 -7.78
CA VAL A 78 -6.37 6.94 -8.07
C VAL A 78 -7.46 7.19 -7.02
N THR A 79 -7.09 7.20 -5.73
CA THR A 79 -7.99 7.49 -4.62
C THR A 79 -8.47 8.94 -4.66
N ALA A 80 -7.61 9.89 -5.03
CA ALA A 80 -8.01 11.28 -5.23
C ALA A 80 -9.14 11.42 -6.27
N LEU A 81 -9.12 10.65 -7.36
CA LEU A 81 -10.21 10.65 -8.35
C LEU A 81 -11.54 10.14 -7.79
N LEU A 82 -11.52 9.23 -6.81
CA LEU A 82 -12.72 8.71 -6.18
C LEU A 82 -13.33 9.69 -5.16
N THR A 83 -12.51 10.53 -4.51
CA THR A 83 -12.98 11.47 -3.49
C THR A 83 -13.67 12.70 -4.09
N VAL A 84 -13.40 13.05 -5.36
CA VAL A 84 -13.89 14.30 -5.99
C VAL A 84 -15.29 14.13 -6.62
N LYS A 85 -16.22 13.43 -5.95
CA LYS A 85 -17.60 13.27 -6.45
C LYS A 85 -18.65 13.87 -5.52
#